data_AF-Q5I2X7-F1
#
_entry.id   AF-Q5I2X7-F1
#
_cell.length_a   1.000
_cell.length_b   1.000
_cell.length_c   1.000
_cell.angle_alpha   90.00
_cell.angle_beta   90.00
_cell.angle_gamma   90.00
#
_symmetry.space_group_name_H-M   'P 1'
#
loop_
_entity.id
_entity.type
_entity.pdbx_description
1 polymer ?
#
loop_
_entity_poly.entity_id
_entity_poly.type
_entity_poly.pdbx_seq_one_letter_code
_entity_poly.pdbx_strand_id
1 'polypeptide(L)' 'WISPNSQCVRSTLTNCNVDNSQVYSTTCTNSRYNGIYITSSTTTGSRI' A
#
# COMPACT_ATOMS: atom_id res chain seq x y z
N TRP A 1 1.78 1.79 8.64
CA TRP A 1 0.81 2.85 8.93
C TRP A 1 -0.07 3.06 7.71
N ILE A 2 -1.37 3.26 7.91
CA ILE A 2 -2.35 3.51 6.84
C ILE A 2 -3.11 4.76 7.25
N SER A 3 -3.18 5.77 6.38
CA SER A 3 -3.90 7.00 6.65
C SER A 3 -5.43 6.77 6.65
N PRO A 4 -6.23 7.57 7.39
CA PRO A 4 -7.69 7.40 7.44
C PRO A 4 -8.40 7.52 6.09
N ASN A 5 -7.81 8.26 5.15
CA ASN A 5 -8.29 8.43 3.77
C ASN A 5 -7.77 7.36 2.80
N SER A 6 -7.02 6.37 3.27
CA SER A 6 -6.57 5.25 2.46
C SER A 6 -7.49 4.05 2.57
N GLN A 7 -7.53 3.23 1.53
CA GLN A 7 -8.24 1.96 1.51
C GLN A 7 -7.25 0.81 1.34
N CYS A 8 -7.43 -0.25 2.13
CA CYS A 8 -6.64 -1.47 2.04
C CYS A 8 -7.58 -2.66 2.09
N VAL A 9 -7.70 -3.37 0.96
CA VAL A 9 -8.64 -4.48 0.80
C VAL A 9 -7.87 -5.72 0.34
N ARG A 10 -8.07 -6.83 1.07
CA ARG A 10 -7.46 -8.15 0.77
C ARG A 10 -5.94 -8.07 0.52
N SER A 11 -5.25 -7.19 1.23
CA SER A 11 -3.84 -6.89 1.01
C SER A 11 -3.02 -7.19 2.27
N THR A 12 -1.75 -7.51 2.10
CA THR A 12 -0.81 -7.77 3.20
C THR A 12 0.23 -6.66 3.23
N LEU A 13 0.35 -5.97 4.36
CA LEU A 13 1.28 -4.85 4.54
C LEU A 13 2.23 -5.16 5.70
N THR A 14 3.52 -5.22 5.41
CA THR A 14 4.58 -5.42 6.39
C THR A 14 5.56 -4.25 6.32
N ASN A 15 5.67 -3.48 7.41
CA ASN A 15 6.49 -2.26 7.47
C ASN A 15 6.19 -1.24 6.35
N CYS A 16 4.93 -1.10 5.96
CA CYS A 16 4.52 -0.19 4.90
C CYS A 16 3.87 1.09 5.40
N ASN A 17 3.97 2.17 4.62
CA ASN A 17 3.23 3.42 4.82
C ASN A 17 2.31 3.67 3.63
N VAL A 18 1.01 3.83 3.87
CA VAL A 18 -0.01 4.07 2.84
C VAL A 18 -0.74 5.35 3.19
N ASP A 19 -0.59 6.37 2.34
CA ASP A 19 -1.20 7.69 2.52
C ASP A 19 -2.03 8.06 1.29
N ASN A 20 -3.27 8.52 1.51
CA ASN A 20 -4.23 8.87 0.46
C ASN A 20 -4.32 7.87 -0.71
N SER A 21 -4.18 6.57 -0.44
CA SER A 21 -4.01 5.55 -1.49
C SER A 21 -5.03 4.42 -1.37
N GLN A 22 -5.28 3.76 -2.50
CA GLN A 22 -6.20 2.63 -2.63
C GLN A 22 -5.42 1.37 -3.00
N VAL A 23 -5.42 0.38 -2.11
CA VAL A 23 -4.58 -0.82 -2.20
C VAL A 23 -5.48 -2.06 -2.20
N TYR A 24 -5.47 -2.80 -3.31
CA TYR A 24 -6.31 -3.99 -3.51
C TYR A 24 -5.47 -5.22 -3.84
N SER A 25 -5.74 -6.36 -3.19
CA SER A 25 -5.08 -7.64 -3.50
C SER A 25 -3.55 -7.57 -3.63
N THR A 26 -2.90 -6.73 -2.82
CA THR A 26 -1.49 -6.35 -2.98
C THR A 26 -0.67 -6.79 -1.77
N THR A 27 0.57 -7.22 -2.00
CA THR A 27 1.57 -7.46 -0.96
C THR A 27 2.56 -6.32 -0.92
N CYS A 28 2.76 -5.73 0.25
CA CYS A 28 3.66 -4.60 0.45
C CYS A 28 4.65 -4.93 1.56
N THR A 29 5.95 -4.80 1.27
CA THR A 29 7.02 -5.04 2.24
C THR A 29 8.01 -3.88 2.24
N ASN A 30 8.14 -3.16 3.36
CA ASN A 30 9.08 -2.05 3.50
C ASN A 30 8.92 -0.94 2.42
N SER A 31 7.68 -0.69 1.97
CA SER A 31 7.38 0.29 0.90
C SER A 31 6.53 1.46 1.40
N ARG A 32 6.44 2.51 0.58
CA ARG A 32 5.58 3.68 0.81
C ARG A 32 4.70 3.96 -0.41
N TYR A 33 3.41 4.19 -0.19
CA TYR A 33 2.42 4.55 -1.20
C TYR A 33 1.82 5.91 -0.86
N ASN A 34 1.83 6.87 -1.79
CA ASN A 34 1.23 8.19 -1.58
C ASN A 34 0.38 8.63 -2.80
N GLY A 35 -0.93 8.75 -2.61
CA GLY A 35 -1.84 9.26 -3.64
C GLY A 35 -2.09 8.31 -4.82
N ILE A 36 -1.88 7.00 -4.63
CA ILE A 36 -1.93 6.03 -5.74
C ILE A 36 -3.10 5.04 -5.65
N TYR A 37 -3.43 4.43 -6.78
CA TYR A 37 -4.23 3.23 -6.87
C TYR A 37 -3.34 2.05 -7.27
N ILE A 38 -3.26 1.01 -6.46
CA ILE A 38 -2.47 -0.20 -6.72
C ILE A 38 -3.30 -1.45 -6.51
N THR A 39 -3.20 -2.38 -7.46
CA THR A 39 -3.95 -3.64 -7.45
C THR A 39 -3.06 -4.82 -7.85
N SER A 40 -3.33 -6.01 -7.30
CA SER A 40 -2.71 -7.29 -7.68
C SER A 40 -1.18 -7.24 -7.83
N SER A 41 -0.51 -6.52 -6.93
CA SER A 41 0.93 -6.23 -7.03
C SER A 41 1.72 -6.74 -5.83
N THR A 42 3.03 -6.90 -5.99
CA THR A 42 3.97 -7.11 -4.89
C THR A 42 5.02 -6.01 -4.94
N THR A 43 5.18 -5.24 -3.86
CA THR A 43 6.23 -4.22 -3.76
C THR A 43 7.17 -4.53 -2.61
N THR A 44 8.46 -4.24 -2.82
CA THR A 44 9.48 -4.41 -1.78
C THR A 44 10.46 -3.25 -1.85
N GLY A 45 10.67 -2.56 -0.72
CA GLY A 45 11.64 -1.46 -0.62
C GLY A 45 11.36 -0.27 -1.53
N SER A 46 10.11 -0.12 -2.00
CA SER A 46 9.75 0.84 -3.04
C SER A 46 9.07 2.08 -2.47
N ARG A 47 9.21 3.22 -3.14
CA ARG A 47 8.43 4.42 -2.86
C ARG A 47 7.66 4.81 -4.11
N ILE A 48 6.34 4.73 -4.02
CA ILE A 48 5.39 4.88 -5.12
C ILE A 48 4.41 6.00 -4.77
#